data_AF-A0A519C2P0-F1
#
_entry.id   AF-A0A519C2P0-F1
#
_cell.length_a   1.000
_cell.length_b   1.000
_cell.length_c   1.000
_cell.angle_alpha   90.00
_cell.angle_beta   90.00
_cell.angle_gamma   90.00
#
_symmetry.space_group_name_H-M   'P 1'
#
loop_
_entity.id
_entity.type
_entity.pdbx_description
1 polymer ?
#
loop_
_entity_poly.entity_id
_entity_poly.type
_entity_poly.pdbx_seq_one_letter_code
_entity_poly.pdbx_strand_id
1 'polypeptide(L)'
;MLFSGERATNITPDKISGLTNRLLLERCDEHLREIVDIFGITTVIGVGKFAEKRALKALSNTDVEVKTCWHPSPASPLANKNGGSDWRDNVRTVLP
;
A
#
# COMPACT_ATOMS: atom_id res chain seq x y z
N MET A 1 1.29 -13.82 1.23
CA MET A 1 1.84 -13.83 -0.14
C MET A 1 1.28 -15.02 -0.87
N LEU A 2 0.94 -14.88 -2.15
CA LEU A 2 0.42 -15.96 -2.99
C LEU A 2 1.47 -16.28 -4.06
N PHE A 3 1.77 -17.56 -4.25
CA PHE A 3 2.75 -18.01 -5.23
C PHE A 3 2.08 -19.00 -6.20
N SER A 4 2.49 -18.99 -7.47
CA SER A 4 1.95 -19.88 -8.48
C SER A 4 3.01 -20.36 -9.48
N GLY A 5 2.78 -21.55 -10.05
CA GLY A 5 3.63 -22.20 -11.03
C GLY A 5 4.93 -22.80 -10.46
N GLU A 6 5.68 -23.48 -11.32
CA GLU A 6 6.91 -24.22 -10.96
C GLU A 6 8.01 -23.33 -10.37
N ARG A 7 8.02 -22.04 -10.70
CA ARG A 7 8.98 -21.06 -10.19
C ARG A 7 8.51 -20.31 -8.95
N ALA A 8 7.36 -20.67 -8.38
CA ALA A 8 6.75 -19.99 -7.23
C ALA A 8 6.67 -18.47 -7.43
N THR A 9 6.19 -18.03 -8.59
CA THR A 9 6.11 -16.62 -8.93
C THR A 9 5.12 -15.92 -8.00
N ASN A 10 5.52 -14.79 -7.41
CA ASN A 10 4.66 -13.98 -6.55
C ASN A 10 3.49 -13.39 -7.34
N ILE A 11 2.27 -13.65 -6.86
CA ILE A 11 1.02 -13.09 -7.36
C ILE A 11 0.57 -12.01 -6.39
N THR A 12 0.64 -10.77 -6.86
CA THR A 12 0.18 -9.61 -6.10
C THR A 12 -1.35 -9.52 -6.14
N PRO A 13 -2.02 -8.93 -5.13
CA PRO A 13 -3.48 -8.90 -5.05
C PRO A 13 -4.16 -8.25 -6.26
N ASP A 14 -3.53 -7.28 -6.91
CA ASP A 14 -4.01 -6.65 -8.14
C ASP A 14 -4.11 -7.61 -9.34
N LYS A 15 -3.38 -8.73 -9.29
CA LYS A 15 -3.37 -9.77 -10.34
C LYS A 15 -4.34 -10.91 -10.08
N ILE A 16 -5.06 -10.88 -8.96
CA ILE A 16 -6.07 -11.89 -8.61
C ILE A 16 -7.43 -11.35 -9.04
N SER A 17 -8.15 -12.10 -9.86
CA SER A 17 -9.48 -11.73 -10.33
C SER A 17 -10.58 -12.42 -9.51
N GLY A 18 -11.80 -11.90 -9.62
CA GLY A 18 -13.00 -12.54 -9.10
C GLY A 18 -13.32 -12.26 -7.64
N LEU A 19 -14.36 -12.96 -7.18
CA LEU A 19 -14.99 -12.76 -5.89
C LEU A 19 -14.02 -12.94 -4.72
N THR A 20 -13.13 -13.93 -4.81
CA THR A 20 -12.15 -14.25 -3.77
C THR A 20 -11.24 -13.07 -3.47
N ASN A 21 -10.73 -12.38 -4.50
CA ASN A 21 -9.88 -11.21 -4.28
C ASN A 21 -10.65 -10.06 -3.63
N ARG A 22 -11.91 -9.85 -4.05
CA ARG A 22 -12.76 -8.81 -3.46
C ARG A 22 -12.97 -9.05 -1.96
N LEU A 23 -13.35 -10.26 -1.57
CA LEU A 23 -13.56 -10.63 -0.17
C LEU A 23 -12.28 -10.50 0.67
N LEU A 24 -11.14 -10.93 0.12
CA LEU A 24 -9.84 -10.75 0.77
C LEU A 24 -9.56 -9.28 1.03
N LEU A 25 -9.70 -8.44 0.00
CA LEU A 25 -9.41 -7.02 0.09
C LEU A 25 -10.40 -6.27 1.01
N GLU A 26 -11.66 -6.69 1.08
CA GLU A 26 -12.65 -6.17 2.03
C GLU A 26 -12.26 -6.49 3.48
N ARG A 27 -11.83 -7.72 3.76
CA ARG A 27 -11.34 -8.09 5.09
C ARG A 27 -10.08 -7.31 5.48
N CYS A 28 -9.18 -7.06 4.53
CA CYS A 28 -8.02 -6.21 4.76
C CYS A 28 -8.40 -4.75 5.06
N ASP A 29 -9.40 -4.20 4.37
CA ASP A 29 -9.90 -2.83 4.61
C ASP A 29 -10.57 -2.70 5.98
N GLU A 30 -11.31 -3.71 6.42
CA GLU A 30 -11.85 -3.78 7.79
C GLU A 30 -10.74 -3.76 8.82
N HIS A 31 -9.73 -4.60 8.65
CA HIS A 31 -8.62 -4.67 9.59
C HIS A 31 -7.82 -3.36 9.64
N LEU A 32 -7.63 -2.69 8.49
CA LEU A 32 -7.00 -1.37 8.47
C LEU A 32 -7.80 -0.34 9.29
N ARG A 33 -9.13 -0.33 9.16
CA ARG A 33 -10.01 0.54 9.95
C ARG A 33 -9.92 0.25 11.45
N GLU A 34 -9.93 -1.03 11.84
CA GLU A 34 -9.77 -1.45 13.24
C GLU A 34 -8.46 -0.91 13.84
N ILE A 35 -7.34 -1.09 13.14
CA ILE A 35 -6.03 -0.62 13.60
C ILE A 35 -5.99 0.91 13.70
N VAL A 36 -6.51 1.61 12.69
CA VAL A 36 -6.56 3.08 12.69
C VAL A 36 -7.34 3.61 13.89
N ASP A 37 -8.49 3.00 14.19
CA ASP A 37 -9.32 3.38 15.34
C ASP A 37 -8.64 3.08 16.69
N ILE A 38 -8.15 1.85 16.88
CA ILE A 38 -7.51 1.40 18.14
C ILE A 38 -6.32 2.28 18.52
N PHE A 39 -5.50 2.66 17.54
CA PHE A 39 -4.29 3.45 17.78
C PHE A 39 -4.53 4.96 17.70
N GLY A 40 -5.76 5.42 17.39
CA GLY A 40 -6.06 6.83 17.20
C GLY A 40 -5.21 7.47 16.09
N ILE A 41 -4.97 6.74 15.00
CA ILE A 41 -4.11 7.19 13.90
C ILE A 41 -4.81 8.33 13.14
N THR A 42 -4.15 9.49 13.06
CA THR A 42 -4.66 10.66 12.32
C THR A 42 -4.14 10.74 10.89
N THR A 43 -3.04 10.04 10.58
CA THR A 43 -2.41 10.04 9.25
C THR A 43 -1.93 8.64 8.87
N VAL A 44 -2.29 8.18 7.68
CA VAL A 44 -1.82 6.92 7.07
C VAL A 44 -0.99 7.23 5.83
N ILE A 45 0.22 6.67 5.75
CA ILE A 45 1.10 6.83 4.58
C ILE A 45 1.07 5.53 3.75
N GLY A 46 0.45 5.58 2.58
CA GLY A 46 0.46 4.49 1.61
C GLY A 46 1.81 4.37 0.91
N VAL A 47 2.51 3.24 1.09
CA VAL A 47 3.77 2.97 0.38
C VAL A 47 3.47 2.41 -1.01
N GLY A 48 3.49 3.28 -2.01
CA GLY A 48 3.15 2.98 -3.39
C GLY A 48 1.66 3.10 -3.73
N LYS A 49 1.36 3.14 -5.03
CA LYS A 49 0.02 3.46 -5.55
C LYS A 49 -1.07 2.45 -5.19
N PHE A 50 -0.73 1.17 -5.01
CA PHE A 50 -1.71 0.18 -4.57
C PHE A 50 -2.16 0.47 -3.13
N ALA A 51 -1.21 0.67 -2.20
CA ALA A 51 -1.50 0.92 -0.79
C ALA A 51 -2.28 2.24 -0.60
N GLU A 52 -1.88 3.31 -1.30
CA GLU A 52 -2.61 4.59 -1.32
C GLU A 52 -4.07 4.40 -1.72
N LYS A 53 -4.34 3.72 -2.84
CA LYS A 53 -5.72 3.49 -3.31
C LYS A 53 -6.54 2.65 -2.33
N ARG A 54 -5.91 1.66 -1.68
CA ARG A 54 -6.59 0.84 -0.66
C ARG A 54 -6.91 1.65 0.60
N ALA A 55 -5.95 2.43 1.10
CA ALA A 55 -6.16 3.28 2.27
C ALA A 55 -7.25 4.32 2.02
N LEU A 56 -7.20 5.03 0.88
CA LEU A 56 -8.23 5.99 0.48
C LEU A 56 -9.63 5.35 0.43
N LYS A 57 -9.73 4.12 -0.09
CA LYS A 57 -11.01 3.41 -0.14
C LYS A 57 -11.49 2.98 1.26
N ALA A 58 -10.60 2.40 2.06
CA ALA A 58 -10.95 1.87 3.37
C ALA A 58 -11.33 2.97 4.36
N LEU A 59 -10.72 4.15 4.23
CA LEU A 59 -10.81 5.26 5.20
C LEU A 59 -11.64 6.44 4.68
N SER A 60 -12.38 6.27 3.58
CA SER A 60 -13.11 7.36 2.92
C SER A 60 -14.15 8.07 3.80
N ASN A 61 -14.61 7.42 4.87
CA ASN A 61 -15.63 7.93 5.79
C ASN A 61 -15.03 8.30 7.15
N THR A 62 -13.73 8.61 7.19
CA THR A 62 -13.00 8.99 8.41
C THR A 62 -12.26 10.30 8.18
N ASP A 63 -11.89 10.99 9.25
CA ASP A 63 -11.08 12.22 9.19
C ASP A 63 -9.57 11.95 9.08
N VAL A 64 -9.18 10.71 8.77
CA VAL A 64 -7.78 10.29 8.70
C VAL A 64 -7.17 10.75 7.39
N GLU A 65 -6.07 11.51 7.48
CA GLU A 65 -5.33 11.98 6.31
C GLU A 65 -4.58 10.82 5.64
N VAL A 66 -4.76 10.64 4.33
CA VAL A 66 -3.99 9.63 3.57
C VAL A 66 -2.94 10.32 2.70
N LYS A 67 -1.66 10.06 3.01
CA LYS A 67 -0.49 10.48 2.22
C LYS A 67 0.06 9.30 1.43
N THR A 68 1.02 9.56 0.54
CA THR A 68 1.64 8.53 -0.30
C THR A 68 3.10 8.82 -0.57
N CYS A 69 3.92 7.77 -0.63
CA CYS A 69 5.29 7.85 -1.13
C CYS A 69 5.54 6.78 -2.20
N TRP A 70 6.63 6.92 -2.92
CA TRP A 70 7.08 5.91 -3.87
C TRP A 70 7.43 4.60 -3.15
N HIS A 71 7.09 3.48 -3.77
CA HIS A 71 7.44 2.18 -3.22
C HIS A 71 8.95 1.93 -3.35
N PRO A 72 9.65 1.41 -2.33
CA PRO A 72 11.10 1.15 -2.35
C PRO A 72 11.54 -0.01 -3.24
N SER A 73 10.64 -0.59 -4.04
CA SER A 73 10.95 -1.85 -4.74
C SER A 73 12.00 -1.57 -5.81
N PRO A 74 13.08 -2.37 -5.90
CA PRO A 74 14.04 -2.27 -6.99
C PRO A 74 13.41 -2.46 -8.38
N ALA A 75 12.19 -3.03 -8.46
CA ALA A 75 11.46 -3.12 -9.71
C ALA A 75 10.97 -1.76 -10.24
N SER A 76 10.94 -0.72 -9.40
CA SER A 76 10.57 0.65 -9.78
C SER A 76 11.79 1.47 -10.21
N PRO A 77 11.83 2.02 -11.43
CA PRO A 77 12.92 2.93 -11.84
C PRO A 77 13.10 4.13 -10.90
N LEU A 78 11.98 4.64 -10.35
CA LEU A 78 11.98 5.77 -9.41
C LEU A 78 12.66 5.43 -8.07
N ALA A 79 12.67 4.16 -7.67
CA ALA A 79 13.36 3.70 -6.46
C ALA A 79 14.88 3.66 -6.63
N ASN A 80 15.38 3.47 -7.85
CA ASN A 80 16.80 3.24 -8.14
C ASN A 80 17.51 4.48 -8.68
N LYS A 81 16.76 5.46 -9.19
CA LYS A 81 17.32 6.66 -9.81
C LYS A 81 18.28 7.37 -8.84
N ASN A 82 19.43 7.80 -9.37
CA ASN A 82 20.49 8.46 -8.60
C ASN A 82 20.94 7.65 -7.35
N GLY A 83 21.00 6.31 -7.45
CA GLY A 83 21.34 5.46 -6.30
C GLY A 83 20.28 5.50 -5.19
N GLY A 84 19.03 5.75 -5.57
CA GLY A 84 17.88 5.87 -4.68
C GLY A 84 17.82 7.16 -3.87
N SER A 85 18.62 8.18 -4.18
CA SER A 85 18.50 9.49 -3.51
C SER A 85 17.12 10.09 -3.73
N ASP A 86 16.61 10.03 -4.97
CA ASP A 86 15.31 10.59 -5.34
C ASP A 86 14.17 9.94 -4.54
N TRP A 87 14.25 8.62 -4.32
CA TRP A 87 13.29 7.91 -3.49
C TRP A 87 13.40 8.32 -2.01
N ARG A 88 14.62 8.43 -1.46
CA ARG A 88 14.82 8.89 -0.07
C ARG A 88 14.26 10.29 0.12
N ASP A 89 14.47 11.18 -0.83
CA ASP A 89 13.95 12.54 -0.78
C ASP A 89 12.42 12.56 -0.91
N ASN A 90 11.83 11.75 -1.80
CA ASN A 90 10.37 11.61 -1.90
C ASN A 90 9.72 11.08 -0.61
N VAL A 91 10.33 10.10 0.07
CA VAL A 91 9.77 9.58 1.32
C VAL A 91 9.84 10.63 2.43
N ARG A 92 10.93 11.41 2.50
CA ARG A 92 11.08 12.48 3.50
C ARG A 92 10.00 13.56 3.40
N THR A 93 9.43 13.82 2.23
CA THR A 93 8.37 14.84 2.08
C THR A 93 7.04 14.46 2.71
N VAL A 94 6.85 13.20 3.12
CA VAL A 94 5.57 12.72 3.70
C VAL A 94 5.67 12.24 5.14
N LEU A 95 6.88 12.15 5.67
CA LEU A 95 7.10 11.85 7.10
C LEU A 95 6.83 13.10 7.95
N PRO A 96 6.36 12.92 9.20
CA PRO A 96 6.16 14.01 10.14
C PRO A 96 7.47 14.70 10.56
#